data_AF-A0AAT9FQ33-F1
#
_entry.id   AF-A0AAT9FQ33-F1
#
_cell.length_a   1.000
_cell.length_b   1.000
_cell.length_c   1.000
_cell.angle_alpha   90.00
_cell.angle_beta   90.00
_cell.angle_gamma   90.00
#
_symmetry.space_group_name_H-M   'P 1'
#
loop_
_entity.id
_entity.type
_entity.pdbx_description
1 polymer ?
#
loop_
_entity_poly.entity_id
_entity_poly.type
_entity_poly.pdbx_seq_one_letter_code
_entity_poly.pdbx_strand_id
1 'polypeptide(L)'
;MSEQQQWYYIDAAGQQVGPIAGEQLHDYVSAGHITADSQLWTEGMEEWLPASQFDGLIPAAPAAPVATPQINLGPQTGGLAAATRVNPYASPAASAAPQAGGDYPIPMVNKINFGLFITCLLGGIALMIIGSMLIGASSPTAAEMNRNPNALKESGSVALPMTVLLLGIIVLLISSIIQFMAIYRAWAILKPGGGSISPGAAVGLLFIPFFGSIWMIIVLCKLPGEWNSIVARYNNTAGAPRLSVGIAICVILIPLIGQILWMNEIAKAINFMASSRLMPKTQQPTGQGGIVLR
;
A
#
# COMPACT_ATOMS: atom_id res chain seq x y z
N MET A 1 8.94 -1.32 56.79
CA MET A 1 7.57 -1.15 56.30
C MET A 1 7.58 -1.61 54.86
N SER A 2 7.02 -2.78 54.58
CA SER A 2 7.03 -3.37 53.23
C SER A 2 5.99 -2.65 52.37
N GLU A 3 6.41 -2.01 51.28
CA GLU A 3 5.51 -1.37 50.31
C GLU A 3 4.65 -2.45 49.64
N GLN A 4 3.32 -2.31 49.70
CA GLN A 4 2.40 -3.23 49.03
C GLN A 4 2.42 -2.96 47.53
N GLN A 5 3.05 -3.86 46.76
CA GLN A 5 3.15 -3.76 45.31
C GLN A 5 1.76 -3.77 44.68
N GLN A 6 1.41 -2.69 43.97
CA GLN A 6 0.11 -2.49 43.33
C GLN A 6 0.11 -3.05 41.91
N TRP A 7 -0.87 -3.89 41.62
CA TRP A 7 -1.04 -4.56 40.33
C TRP A 7 -2.31 -4.06 39.63
N TYR A 8 -2.23 -4.01 38.30
CA TYR A 8 -3.33 -3.70 37.40
C TYR A 8 -3.41 -4.80 36.35
N TYR A 9 -4.64 -5.12 35.93
CA TYR A 9 -4.85 -6.10 34.87
C TYR A 9 -5.89 -5.62 33.85
N ILE A 10 -5.80 -6.16 32.63
CA ILE A 10 -6.81 -5.97 31.57
C ILE A 10 -7.54 -7.29 31.40
N ASP A 11 -8.86 -7.26 31.60
CA ASP A 11 -9.72 -8.42 31.43
C ASP A 11 -9.94 -8.79 29.95
N ALA A 12 -10.59 -9.92 29.69
CA ALA A 12 -10.90 -10.37 28.33
C ALA A 12 -11.87 -9.45 27.56
N ALA A 13 -12.54 -8.51 28.25
CA ALA A 13 -13.40 -7.49 27.66
C ALA A 13 -12.63 -6.19 27.33
N GLY A 14 -11.35 -6.10 27.67
CA GLY A 14 -10.49 -4.95 27.43
C GLY A 14 -10.65 -3.82 28.46
N GLN A 15 -11.26 -4.09 29.62
CA GLN A 15 -11.33 -3.11 30.71
C GLN A 15 -10.12 -3.25 31.64
N GLN A 16 -9.50 -2.11 31.94
CA GLN A 16 -8.44 -2.01 32.94
C GLN A 16 -9.05 -2.02 34.34
N VAL A 17 -8.59 -2.95 35.19
CA VAL A 17 -9.03 -3.13 36.57
C VAL A 17 -7.83 -3.04 37.50
N GLY A 18 -7.91 -2.19 38.52
CA GLY A 18 -6.88 -2.01 39.56
C GLY A 18 -7.05 -0.69 40.32
N PRO A 19 -6.25 -0.43 41.37
CA PRO A 19 -5.14 -1.26 41.88
C PRO A 19 -5.62 -2.43 42.75
N ILE A 20 -5.06 -3.62 42.52
CA ILE A 20 -5.22 -4.80 43.37
C ILE A 20 -3.89 -5.16 44.03
N ALA A 21 -3.94 -5.73 45.24
CA ALA A 21 -2.73 -6.19 45.92
C ALA A 21 -2.21 -7.48 45.27
N GLY A 22 -0.89 -7.69 45.26
CA GLY A 22 -0.28 -8.90 44.67
C GLY A 22 -0.81 -10.21 45.24
N GLU A 23 -1.27 -10.22 46.50
CA GLU A 23 -1.89 -11.40 47.13
C GLU A 23 -3.26 -11.75 46.53
N GLN A 24 -4.01 -10.74 46.05
CA GLN A 24 -5.33 -10.92 45.45
C GLN A 24 -5.25 -11.42 44.00
N LEU A 25 -4.09 -11.27 43.35
CA LEU A 25 -3.88 -11.67 41.95
C LEU A 25 -4.19 -13.17 41.74
N HIS A 26 -3.81 -14.01 42.70
CA HIS A 26 -4.05 -15.45 42.63
C HIS A 26 -5.55 -15.81 42.73
N ASP A 27 -6.29 -15.08 43.57
CA ASP A 27 -7.74 -15.24 43.70
C ASP A 27 -8.46 -14.86 42.40
N TYR A 28 -8.05 -13.76 41.74
CA TYR A 28 -8.62 -13.33 40.46
C TYR A 28 -8.31 -14.28 39.29
N VAL A 29 -7.14 -14.93 39.32
CA VAL A 29 -6.83 -16.00 38.35
C VAL A 29 -7.70 -17.24 38.63
N SER A 30 -7.85 -17.64 39.90
CA SER A 30 -8.69 -18.78 40.27
C SER A 30 -10.18 -18.57 39.94
N ALA A 31 -10.65 -17.32 40.01
CA ALA A 31 -12.01 -16.91 39.65
C ALA A 31 -12.22 -16.77 38.13
N GLY A 32 -11.15 -16.88 37.31
CA GLY A 32 -11.23 -16.80 35.85
C GLY A 32 -11.35 -15.39 35.28
N HIS A 33 -11.12 -14.34 36.10
CA HIS A 33 -11.11 -12.95 35.63
C HIS A 33 -9.82 -12.58 34.90
N ILE A 34 -8.73 -13.29 35.18
CA ILE A 34 -7.43 -13.14 34.53
C ILE A 34 -7.15 -14.45 33.78
N THR A 35 -7.09 -14.38 32.46
CA THR A 35 -6.80 -15.52 31.57
C THR A 35 -5.37 -15.44 31.04
N ALA A 36 -4.91 -16.46 30.31
CA ALA A 36 -3.56 -16.49 29.73
C ALA A 36 -3.23 -15.31 28.80
N ASP A 37 -4.26 -14.70 28.22
CA ASP A 37 -4.16 -13.56 27.31
C ASP A 37 -4.37 -12.21 28.02
N SER A 38 -4.74 -12.20 29.31
CA SER A 38 -4.92 -10.98 30.09
C SER A 38 -3.57 -10.28 30.30
N GLN A 39 -3.56 -8.95 30.14
CA GLN A 39 -2.35 -8.15 30.32
C GLN A 39 -2.23 -7.71 31.77
N LEU A 40 -1.05 -7.87 32.36
CA LEU A 40 -0.70 -7.50 33.73
C LEU A 40 0.34 -6.39 33.73
N TRP A 41 0.21 -5.46 34.67
CA TRP A 41 1.17 -4.39 34.90
C TRP A 41 1.28 -4.11 36.39
N THR A 42 2.49 -3.80 36.84
CA THR A 42 2.79 -3.37 38.21
C THR A 42 3.57 -2.07 38.18
N GLU A 43 3.45 -1.29 39.25
CA GLU A 43 4.25 -0.09 39.44
C GLU A 43 5.74 -0.44 39.41
N GLY A 44 6.47 0.13 38.43
CA GLY A 44 7.87 -0.19 38.13
C GLY A 44 8.12 -0.92 36.79
N MET A 45 7.07 -1.33 36.07
CA MET A 45 7.18 -1.98 34.76
C MET A 45 7.03 -0.97 33.61
N GLU A 46 7.89 -1.04 32.58
CA GLU A 46 7.82 -0.09 31.44
C GLU A 46 6.66 -0.40 30.48
N GLU A 47 6.24 -1.68 30.38
CA GLU A 47 5.18 -2.14 29.47
C GLU A 47 4.28 -3.19 30.13
N TRP A 48 3.08 -3.39 29.58
CA TRP A 48 2.14 -4.43 30.01
C TRP A 48 2.58 -5.80 29.51
N LEU A 49 2.69 -6.79 30.39
CA LEU A 49 3.06 -8.16 30.02
C LEU A 49 1.87 -9.12 30.16
N PRO A 50 1.68 -10.06 29.22
CA PRO A 50 0.60 -11.04 29.33
C PRO A 50 0.82 -11.97 30.53
N ALA A 51 -0.27 -12.36 31.19
CA ALA A 51 -0.27 -13.20 32.39
C ALA A 51 0.39 -14.56 32.16
N SER A 52 0.36 -15.06 30.92
CA SER A 52 1.06 -16.28 30.50
C SER A 52 2.59 -16.22 30.56
N GLN A 53 3.20 -15.02 30.61
CA GLN A 53 4.65 -14.87 30.80
C GLN A 53 5.08 -14.99 32.26
N PHE A 54 4.14 -14.95 33.20
CA PHE A 54 4.45 -15.14 34.61
C PHE A 54 4.31 -16.62 34.99
N ASP A 55 5.44 -17.30 35.14
CA ASP A 55 5.49 -18.71 35.56
C ASP A 55 4.78 -18.91 36.91
N GLY A 56 3.88 -19.90 36.95
CA GLY A 56 3.16 -20.30 38.18
C GLY A 56 1.88 -19.51 38.49
N LEU A 57 1.53 -18.49 37.70
CA LEU A 57 0.29 -17.73 37.89
C LEU A 57 -0.95 -18.43 37.33
N ILE A 58 -0.81 -19.23 36.26
CA ILE A 58 -1.93 -19.92 35.61
C ILE A 58 -1.78 -21.44 35.80
N PRO A 59 -2.75 -22.12 36.45
CA PRO A 59 -2.76 -23.57 36.54
C PRO A 59 -2.85 -24.17 35.14
N ALA A 60 -1.88 -25.00 34.75
CA ALA A 60 -1.91 -25.72 33.48
C ALA A 60 -3.20 -26.58 33.40
N ALA A 61 -4.08 -26.25 32.46
CA ALA A 61 -5.31 -27.00 32.24
C ALA A 61 -4.99 -28.47 31.89
N PRO A 62 -5.72 -29.45 32.42
CA PRO A 62 -5.42 -30.87 32.24
C PRO A 62 -5.48 -31.28 30.76
N ALA A 63 -4.41 -31.92 30.28
CA ALA A 63 -4.31 -32.47 28.94
C ALA A 63 -5.36 -33.58 28.74
N ALA A 64 -6.32 -33.35 27.84
CA ALA A 64 -7.25 -34.38 27.39
C ALA A 64 -6.51 -35.44 26.55
N PRO A 65 -6.88 -36.74 26.66
CA PRO A 65 -6.14 -37.83 26.05
C PRO A 65 -6.24 -37.79 24.51
N VAL A 66 -5.09 -37.93 23.85
CA VAL A 66 -4.95 -38.12 22.40
C VAL A 66 -5.73 -39.36 21.97
N ALA A 67 -6.89 -39.16 21.32
CA ALA A 67 -7.61 -40.22 20.64
C ALA A 67 -6.90 -40.56 19.32
N THR A 68 -6.39 -41.78 19.22
CA THR A 68 -5.90 -42.40 17.97
C THR A 68 -6.99 -42.38 16.89
N PRO A 69 -6.67 -42.03 15.62
CA PRO A 69 -7.66 -41.96 14.56
C PRO A 69 -8.17 -43.36 14.19
N GLN A 70 -9.45 -43.63 14.50
CA GLN A 70 -10.18 -44.78 13.95
C GLN A 70 -10.96 -44.33 12.70
N ILE A 71 -10.66 -44.93 11.55
CA ILE A 71 -11.39 -44.71 10.30
C ILE A 71 -12.68 -45.53 10.36
N ASN A 72 -13.83 -44.86 10.50
CA ASN A 72 -15.15 -45.49 10.52
C ASN A 72 -15.82 -45.37 9.14
N LEU A 73 -16.01 -46.50 8.44
CA LEU A 73 -16.73 -46.59 7.16
C LEU A 73 -18.18 -47.03 7.44
N GLY A 74 -19.07 -46.05 7.70
CA GLY A 74 -20.52 -46.25 7.89
C GLY A 74 -21.38 -45.42 6.93
N PRO A 75 -22.67 -45.75 6.74
CA PRO A 75 -23.47 -45.27 5.61
C PRO A 75 -23.98 -43.83 5.81
N GLN A 76 -23.91 -43.04 4.73
CA GLN A 76 -24.35 -41.65 4.71
C GLN A 76 -25.87 -41.54 4.64
N THR A 77 -26.48 -40.90 5.64
CA THR A 77 -27.84 -40.38 5.58
C THR A 77 -27.93 -38.97 6.19
N GLY A 78 -28.27 -38.01 5.32
CA GLY A 78 -29.00 -36.76 5.52
C GLY A 78 -28.79 -35.88 6.77
N GLY A 79 -28.25 -34.68 6.57
CA GLY A 79 -28.40 -33.54 7.48
C GLY A 79 -27.29 -32.49 7.37
N LEU A 80 -27.34 -31.60 6.38
CA LEU A 80 -26.38 -30.50 6.22
C LEU A 80 -26.72 -29.35 7.20
N ALA A 81 -26.37 -29.52 8.48
CA ALA A 81 -26.09 -28.40 9.38
C ALA A 81 -24.57 -28.20 9.40
N ALA A 82 -24.08 -27.24 8.61
CA ALA A 82 -22.66 -26.90 8.55
C ALA A 82 -22.25 -26.25 9.88
N ALA A 83 -21.74 -27.05 10.81
CA ALA A 83 -20.99 -26.54 11.95
C ALA A 83 -19.66 -25.98 11.42
N THR A 84 -19.55 -24.65 11.40
CA THR A 84 -18.32 -23.93 11.02
C THR A 84 -17.17 -24.40 11.90
N ARG A 85 -16.23 -25.15 11.33
CA ARG A 85 -14.97 -25.46 11.98
C ARG A 85 -14.16 -24.16 12.07
N VAL A 86 -14.04 -23.60 13.27
CA VAL A 86 -13.12 -22.48 13.54
C VAL A 86 -11.70 -23.05 13.46
N ASN A 87 -10.93 -22.61 12.48
CA ASN A 87 -9.55 -23.05 12.29
C ASN A 87 -8.63 -22.17 13.16
N PRO A 88 -7.92 -22.71 14.18
CA PRO A 88 -7.10 -21.92 15.11
C PRO A 88 -5.90 -21.22 14.45
N TYR A 89 -5.54 -21.62 13.22
CA TYR A 89 -4.52 -20.98 12.38
C TYR A 89 -5.12 -20.06 11.30
N ALA A 90 -6.42 -19.76 11.35
CA ALA A 90 -6.96 -18.70 10.52
C ALA A 90 -6.29 -17.38 10.93
N SER A 91 -5.56 -16.76 10.00
CA SER A 91 -5.11 -15.38 10.16
C SER A 91 -6.29 -14.52 10.64
N PRO A 92 -6.08 -13.53 11.54
CA PRO A 92 -7.16 -12.66 12.01
C PRO A 92 -7.97 -12.22 10.80
N ALA A 93 -9.27 -12.52 10.82
CA ALA A 93 -10.15 -12.30 9.68
C ALA A 93 -9.85 -10.91 9.12
N ALA A 94 -9.24 -10.88 7.93
CA ALA A 94 -9.00 -9.64 7.22
C ALA A 94 -10.30 -8.87 7.30
N SER A 95 -10.25 -7.66 7.87
CA SER A 95 -11.39 -6.78 8.12
C SER A 95 -12.44 -7.02 7.04
N ALA A 96 -13.58 -7.59 7.44
CA ALA A 96 -14.62 -8.19 6.60
C ALA A 96 -14.43 -7.89 5.11
N ALA A 97 -14.09 -8.93 4.31
CA ALA A 97 -14.05 -8.78 2.86
C ALA A 97 -15.29 -7.99 2.41
N PRO A 98 -15.11 -6.78 1.84
CA PRO A 98 -16.23 -5.86 1.69
C PRO A 98 -17.29 -6.49 0.82
N GLN A 99 -18.52 -6.55 1.35
CA GLN A 99 -19.67 -7.13 0.67
C GLN A 99 -19.85 -6.48 -0.70
N ALA A 100 -19.94 -7.29 -1.75
CA ALA A 100 -20.25 -6.82 -3.09
C ALA A 100 -21.59 -6.06 -3.05
N GLY A 101 -21.59 -4.81 -3.53
CA GLY A 101 -22.80 -3.98 -3.57
C GLY A 101 -22.92 -2.84 -2.54
N GLY A 102 -21.85 -2.49 -1.82
CA GLY A 102 -21.79 -1.30 -0.95
C GLY A 102 -21.22 -0.04 -1.63
N ASP A 103 -21.17 1.08 -0.89
CA ASP A 103 -20.42 2.27 -1.27
C ASP A 103 -18.95 2.13 -0.86
N TYR A 104 -18.05 2.36 -1.81
CA TYR A 104 -16.62 2.36 -1.54
C TYR A 104 -16.21 3.59 -0.71
N PRO A 105 -15.51 3.43 0.43
CA PRO A 105 -14.96 4.55 1.19
C PRO A 105 -13.73 5.13 0.48
N ILE A 106 -13.94 6.19 -0.30
CA ILE A 106 -12.87 6.86 -1.04
C ILE A 106 -12.01 7.70 -0.06
N PRO A 107 -10.69 7.43 0.05
CA PRO A 107 -9.81 8.18 0.95
C PRO A 107 -9.54 9.59 0.41
N MET A 108 -9.08 10.48 1.28
CA MET A 108 -8.79 11.86 0.90
C MET A 108 -7.52 11.93 0.04
N VAL A 109 -7.73 12.01 -1.28
CA VAL A 109 -6.66 12.15 -2.27
C VAL A 109 -6.91 13.36 -3.17
N ASN A 110 -5.84 14.09 -3.49
CA ASN A 110 -5.91 15.25 -4.37
C ASN A 110 -5.81 14.84 -5.84
N LYS A 111 -6.30 15.71 -6.73
CA LYS A 111 -6.19 15.56 -8.19
C LYS A 111 -4.73 15.62 -8.65
N ILE A 112 -4.47 15.01 -9.80
CA ILE A 112 -3.19 15.01 -10.50
C ILE A 112 -3.31 15.87 -11.75
N ASN A 113 -2.31 16.74 -11.94
CA ASN A 113 -2.21 17.58 -13.13
C ASN A 113 -1.36 16.86 -14.21
N PHE A 114 -2.04 16.19 -15.13
CA PHE A 114 -1.39 15.51 -16.26
C PHE A 114 -0.66 16.48 -17.19
N GLY A 115 -1.22 17.68 -17.40
CA GLY A 115 -0.59 18.74 -18.20
C GLY A 115 0.76 19.14 -17.64
N LEU A 116 0.84 19.36 -16.32
CA LEU A 116 2.10 19.66 -15.65
C LEU A 116 3.13 18.53 -15.84
N PHE A 117 2.72 17.27 -15.67
CA PHE A 117 3.59 16.12 -15.87
C PHE A 117 4.17 16.08 -17.29
N ILE A 118 3.32 16.19 -18.33
CA ILE A 118 3.77 16.05 -19.72
C ILE A 118 4.62 17.24 -20.17
N THR A 119 4.29 18.46 -19.73
CA THR A 119 5.11 19.64 -20.01
C THR A 119 6.50 19.51 -19.37
N CYS A 120 6.59 19.06 -18.11
CA CYS A 120 7.88 18.82 -17.47
C CYS A 120 8.64 17.66 -18.15
N LEU A 121 7.97 16.57 -18.49
CA LEU A 121 8.62 15.43 -19.14
C LEU A 121 9.23 15.82 -20.49
N LEU A 122 8.42 16.37 -21.39
CA LEU A 122 8.87 16.74 -22.74
C LEU A 122 9.81 17.94 -22.72
N GLY A 123 9.54 18.93 -21.88
CA GLY A 123 10.41 20.10 -21.70
C GLY A 123 11.79 19.72 -21.16
N GLY A 124 11.85 18.83 -20.16
CA GLY A 124 13.09 18.31 -19.63
C GLY A 124 13.89 17.52 -20.68
N ILE A 125 13.24 16.65 -21.45
CA ILE A 125 13.89 15.90 -22.55
C ILE A 125 14.41 16.87 -23.62
N ALA A 126 13.64 17.89 -24.01
CA ALA A 126 14.06 18.88 -24.99
C ALA A 126 15.31 19.64 -24.51
N LEU A 127 15.36 20.05 -23.24
CA LEU A 127 16.54 20.69 -22.65
C LEU A 127 17.76 19.74 -22.64
N MET A 128 17.56 18.46 -22.35
CA MET A 128 18.63 17.45 -22.42
C MET A 128 19.21 17.32 -23.83
N ILE A 129 18.34 17.30 -24.84
CA ILE A 129 18.75 17.23 -26.26
C ILE A 129 19.51 18.50 -26.65
N ILE A 130 18.94 19.68 -26.37
CA ILE A 130 19.56 20.98 -26.69
C ILE A 130 20.92 21.10 -26.01
N GLY A 131 21.02 20.80 -24.71
CA GLY A 131 22.29 20.81 -23.98
C GLY A 131 23.32 19.88 -24.60
N SER A 132 22.91 18.67 -24.99
CA SER A 132 23.81 17.68 -25.64
C SER A 132 24.29 18.14 -27.01
N MET A 133 23.40 18.74 -27.82
CA MET A 133 23.76 19.30 -29.14
C MET A 133 24.73 20.48 -28.99
N LEU A 134 24.52 21.34 -27.99
CA LEU A 134 25.42 22.46 -27.70
C LEU A 134 26.81 21.97 -27.26
N ILE A 135 26.92 20.90 -26.46
CA ILE A 135 28.22 20.30 -26.14
C ILE A 135 28.92 19.87 -27.41
N GLY A 136 28.25 19.09 -28.28
CA GLY A 136 28.83 18.61 -29.53
C GLY A 136 29.31 19.75 -30.46
N ALA A 137 28.64 20.89 -30.45
CA ALA A 137 29.03 22.08 -31.20
C ALA A 137 30.18 22.88 -30.56
N SER A 138 30.38 22.74 -29.25
CA SER A 138 31.35 23.54 -28.48
C SER A 138 32.66 22.79 -28.21
N SER A 139 32.65 21.46 -28.22
CA SER A 139 33.81 20.62 -27.91
C SER A 139 34.55 20.17 -29.18
N PRO A 140 35.89 20.31 -29.24
CA PRO A 140 36.65 19.82 -30.38
C PRO A 140 36.68 18.29 -30.37
N THR A 141 36.60 17.70 -31.54
CA THR A 141 36.66 16.25 -31.73
C THR A 141 38.07 15.71 -31.50
N ALA A 142 38.20 14.40 -31.26
CA ALA A 142 39.51 13.76 -31.12
C ALA A 142 40.39 13.93 -32.38
N ALA A 143 39.78 13.99 -33.56
CA ALA A 143 40.49 14.24 -34.82
C ALA A 143 41.00 15.68 -34.92
N GLU A 144 40.23 16.67 -34.45
CA GLU A 144 40.64 18.08 -34.41
C GLU A 144 41.75 18.33 -33.41
N MET A 145 41.69 17.70 -32.22
CA MET A 145 42.77 17.77 -31.24
C MET A 145 44.08 17.16 -31.75
N ASN A 146 44.02 16.09 -32.56
CA ASN A 146 45.21 15.49 -33.17
C ASN A 146 45.81 16.36 -34.29
N ARG A 147 44.99 17.14 -35.00
CA ARG A 147 45.45 18.05 -36.07
C ARG A 147 45.92 19.40 -35.52
N ASN A 148 45.29 19.91 -34.46
CA ASN A 148 45.58 21.19 -33.86
C ASN A 148 45.75 21.02 -32.33
N PRO A 149 46.98 21.10 -31.79
CA PRO A 149 47.22 20.97 -30.35
C PRO A 149 46.61 22.11 -29.53
N ASN A 150 46.23 23.23 -30.16
CA ASN A 150 45.54 24.35 -29.51
C ASN A 150 44.00 24.27 -29.61
N ALA A 151 43.43 23.24 -30.25
CA ALA A 151 41.98 23.13 -30.49
C ALA A 151 41.13 23.29 -29.21
N LEU A 152 41.63 22.83 -28.06
CA LEU A 152 40.99 23.00 -26.75
C LEU A 152 40.94 24.45 -26.28
N LYS A 153 42.02 25.23 -26.52
CA LYS A 153 42.07 26.65 -26.14
C LYS A 153 41.20 27.50 -27.04
N GLU A 154 41.03 27.08 -28.29
CA GLU A 154 40.17 27.73 -29.28
C GLU A 154 38.70 27.29 -29.18
N SER A 155 38.41 26.25 -28.40
CA SER A 155 37.04 25.75 -28.22
C SER A 155 36.16 26.67 -27.37
N GLY A 156 34.86 26.67 -27.68
CA GLY A 156 33.87 27.45 -26.94
C GLY A 156 33.68 26.94 -25.50
N SER A 157 33.28 27.82 -24.59
CA SER A 157 33.02 27.44 -23.20
C SER A 157 31.90 26.40 -23.09
N VAL A 158 32.16 25.29 -22.40
CA VAL A 158 31.17 24.24 -22.13
C VAL A 158 30.22 24.57 -20.96
N ALA A 159 30.43 25.70 -20.28
CA ALA A 159 29.65 26.06 -19.10
C ALA A 159 28.15 26.23 -19.41
N LEU A 160 27.81 26.96 -20.48
CA LEU A 160 26.42 27.15 -20.90
C LEU A 160 25.72 25.82 -21.20
N PRO A 161 26.24 24.93 -22.07
CA PRO A 161 25.60 23.63 -22.31
C PRO A 161 25.40 22.80 -21.04
N MET A 162 26.38 22.80 -20.13
CA MET A 162 26.27 22.09 -18.85
C MET A 162 25.14 22.65 -17.97
N THR A 163 24.96 23.98 -17.92
CA THR A 163 23.83 24.58 -17.18
C THR A 163 22.48 24.20 -17.78
N VAL A 164 22.37 24.12 -19.11
CA VAL A 164 21.15 23.70 -19.81
C VAL A 164 20.82 22.23 -19.49
N LEU A 165 21.83 21.35 -19.46
CA LEU A 165 21.65 19.95 -19.06
C LEU A 165 21.20 19.83 -17.61
N LEU A 166 21.83 20.57 -16.70
CA LEU A 166 21.47 20.55 -15.28
C LEU A 166 20.01 21.01 -15.07
N LEU A 167 19.58 22.06 -15.78
CA LEU A 167 18.19 22.49 -15.78
C LEU A 167 17.26 21.40 -16.32
N GLY A 168 17.63 20.73 -17.41
CA GLY A 168 16.90 19.59 -17.95
C GLY A 168 16.70 18.48 -16.93
N ILE A 169 17.77 18.12 -16.19
CA ILE A 169 17.72 17.11 -15.12
C ILE A 169 16.75 17.54 -14.01
N ILE A 170 16.83 18.78 -13.53
CA ILE A 170 15.92 19.31 -12.49
C ILE A 170 14.46 19.20 -12.95
N VAL A 171 14.18 19.58 -14.19
CA VAL A 171 12.82 19.51 -14.74
C VAL A 171 12.32 18.06 -14.86
N LEU A 172 13.19 17.12 -15.23
CA LEU A 172 12.87 15.68 -15.24
C LEU A 172 12.64 15.11 -13.84
N LEU A 173 13.38 15.57 -12.83
CA LEU A 173 13.14 15.20 -11.44
C LEU A 173 11.74 15.63 -10.98
N ILE A 174 11.29 16.83 -11.35
CA ILE A 174 9.92 17.29 -11.07
C ILE A 174 8.89 16.35 -11.71
N SER A 175 9.10 15.97 -12.98
CA SER A 175 8.23 15.00 -13.67
C SER A 175 8.18 13.64 -12.95
N SER A 176 9.34 13.12 -12.51
CA SER A 176 9.45 11.87 -11.76
C SER A 176 8.75 11.92 -10.40
N ILE A 177 8.84 13.04 -9.68
CA ILE A 177 8.14 13.24 -8.40
C ILE A 177 6.63 13.16 -8.61
N ILE A 178 6.09 13.78 -9.67
CA ILE A 178 4.66 13.70 -10.00
C ILE A 178 4.25 12.25 -10.27
N GLN A 179 5.11 11.46 -10.93
CA GLN A 179 4.87 10.05 -11.20
C GLN A 179 4.83 9.20 -9.93
N PHE A 180 5.76 9.38 -9.01
CA PHE A 180 5.72 8.67 -7.73
C PHE A 180 4.52 9.07 -6.88
N MET A 181 4.16 10.36 -6.88
CA MET A 181 2.95 10.84 -6.22
C MET A 181 1.69 10.20 -6.81
N ALA A 182 1.65 9.99 -8.13
CA ALA A 182 0.54 9.32 -8.80
C ALA A 182 0.40 7.86 -8.35
N ILE A 183 1.52 7.12 -8.31
CA ILE A 183 1.56 5.73 -7.82
C ILE A 183 1.11 5.67 -6.36
N TYR A 184 1.68 6.52 -5.49
CA TYR A 184 1.29 6.61 -4.09
C TYR A 184 -0.21 6.80 -3.92
N ARG A 185 -0.78 7.78 -4.64
CA ARG A 185 -2.22 8.09 -4.56
C ARG A 185 -3.08 6.95 -5.09
N ALA A 186 -2.67 6.29 -6.18
CA ALA A 186 -3.39 5.14 -6.72
C ALA A 186 -3.50 4.02 -5.66
N TRP A 187 -2.38 3.68 -5.01
CA TRP A 187 -2.35 2.66 -3.96
C TRP A 187 -3.04 3.11 -2.67
N ALA A 188 -3.03 4.40 -2.35
CA ALA A 188 -3.81 4.95 -1.24
C ALA A 188 -5.31 4.75 -1.47
N ILE A 189 -5.78 4.95 -2.70
CA ILE A 189 -7.18 4.69 -3.07
C ILE A 189 -7.53 3.22 -2.91
N LEU A 190 -6.64 2.28 -3.22
CA LEU A 190 -6.92 0.84 -3.12
C LEU A 190 -6.96 0.32 -1.68
N LYS A 191 -6.34 1.03 -0.73
CA LYS A 191 -6.16 0.52 0.63
C LYS A 191 -7.45 0.16 1.38
N PRO A 192 -8.47 1.04 1.40
CA PRO A 192 -9.75 0.72 2.05
C PRO A 192 -10.45 -0.51 1.46
N GLY A 193 -10.17 -0.86 0.20
CA GLY A 193 -10.72 -2.02 -0.50
C GLY A 193 -9.95 -3.33 -0.30
N GLY A 194 -9.02 -3.37 0.66
CA GLY A 194 -8.17 -4.54 0.90
C GLY A 194 -6.96 -4.63 -0.03
N GLY A 195 -6.51 -3.50 -0.58
CA GLY A 195 -5.36 -3.45 -1.49
C GLY A 195 -4.10 -4.07 -0.89
N SER A 196 -3.41 -4.91 -1.66
CA SER A 196 -2.34 -5.78 -1.12
C SER A 196 -1.07 -5.03 -0.73
N ILE A 197 -0.79 -3.89 -1.39
CA ILE A 197 0.44 -3.12 -1.19
C ILE A 197 0.14 -1.81 -0.46
N SER A 198 0.96 -1.46 0.54
CA SER A 198 0.85 -0.15 1.20
C SER A 198 1.32 1.00 0.32
N PRO A 199 0.70 2.20 0.40
CA PRO A 199 1.09 3.33 -0.43
C PRO A 199 2.57 3.70 -0.24
N GLY A 200 3.04 3.62 1.02
CA GLY A 200 4.44 3.77 1.37
C GLY A 200 5.32 2.67 0.74
N ALA A 201 4.94 1.39 0.83
CA ALA A 201 5.71 0.30 0.21
C ALA A 201 5.72 0.37 -1.33
N ALA A 202 4.62 0.85 -1.94
CA ALA A 202 4.52 0.99 -3.39
C ALA A 202 5.58 1.93 -3.95
N VAL A 203 5.94 2.99 -3.23
CA VAL A 203 6.95 3.98 -3.65
C VAL A 203 8.30 3.75 -2.99
N GLY A 204 8.35 3.48 -1.68
CA GLY A 204 9.60 3.38 -0.93
C GLY A 204 10.51 2.24 -1.38
N LEU A 205 9.92 1.09 -1.75
CA LEU A 205 10.69 -0.07 -2.21
C LEU A 205 11.25 0.09 -3.63
N LEU A 206 10.82 1.11 -4.40
CA LEU A 206 11.37 1.40 -5.73
C LEU A 206 12.81 1.92 -5.66
N PHE A 207 13.22 2.47 -4.51
CA PHE A 207 14.55 3.07 -4.34
C PHE A 207 15.62 2.06 -3.94
N ILE A 208 15.26 0.79 -3.74
CA ILE A 208 16.23 -0.27 -3.42
C ILE A 208 16.99 -0.64 -4.70
N PRO A 209 18.33 -0.55 -4.74
CA PRO A 209 19.10 -0.96 -5.91
C PRO A 209 18.81 -2.39 -6.33
N PHE A 210 18.69 -2.64 -7.64
CA PHE A 210 18.40 -3.93 -8.28
C PHE A 210 17.01 -4.53 -7.96
N PHE A 211 16.57 -4.51 -6.71
CA PHE A 211 15.23 -4.93 -6.29
C PHE A 211 14.14 -3.98 -6.78
N GLY A 212 14.39 -2.67 -6.77
CA GLY A 212 13.44 -1.64 -7.16
C GLY A 212 12.91 -1.80 -8.58
N SER A 213 13.74 -2.27 -9.51
CA SER A 213 13.31 -2.55 -10.89
C SER A 213 12.34 -3.72 -10.97
N ILE A 214 12.56 -4.78 -10.18
CA ILE A 214 11.62 -5.91 -10.08
C ILE A 214 10.34 -5.46 -9.38
N TRP A 215 10.48 -4.69 -8.31
CA TRP A 215 9.36 -4.14 -7.55
C TRP A 215 8.47 -3.24 -8.40
N MET A 216 9.06 -2.40 -9.26
CA MET A 216 8.35 -1.57 -10.21
C MET A 216 7.41 -2.39 -11.10
N ILE A 217 7.87 -3.54 -11.60
CA ILE A 217 7.05 -4.44 -12.43
C ILE A 217 5.87 -4.97 -11.61
N ILE A 218 6.10 -5.38 -10.35
CA ILE A 218 5.05 -5.89 -9.46
C ILE A 218 3.99 -4.81 -9.21
N VAL A 219 4.42 -3.59 -8.87
CA VAL A 219 3.54 -2.44 -8.58
C VAL A 219 2.73 -2.06 -9.82
N LEU A 220 3.36 -1.98 -11.00
CA LEU A 220 2.68 -1.60 -12.24
C LEU A 220 1.68 -2.66 -12.69
N CYS A 221 2.05 -3.94 -12.64
CA CYS A 221 1.20 -5.02 -13.15
C CYS A 221 0.06 -5.40 -12.18
N LYS A 222 0.25 -5.26 -10.85
CA LYS A 222 -0.82 -5.53 -9.87
C LYS A 222 -1.89 -4.45 -9.83
N LEU A 223 -1.51 -3.19 -10.02
CA LEU A 223 -2.41 -2.04 -9.86
C LEU A 223 -3.70 -2.17 -10.70
N PRO A 224 -3.67 -2.51 -12.00
CA PRO A 224 -4.90 -2.62 -12.80
C PRO A 224 -5.85 -3.71 -12.32
N GLY A 225 -5.32 -4.85 -11.87
CA GLY A 225 -6.13 -5.96 -11.38
C GLY A 225 -6.93 -5.58 -10.13
N GLU A 226 -6.25 -5.00 -9.14
CA GLU A 226 -6.89 -4.57 -7.90
C GLU A 226 -7.84 -3.40 -8.13
N TRP A 227 -7.43 -2.42 -8.94
CA TRP A 227 -8.28 -1.29 -9.30
C TRP A 227 -9.57 -1.73 -9.99
N ASN A 228 -9.46 -2.53 -11.05
CA ASN A 228 -10.63 -2.98 -11.81
C ASN A 228 -11.54 -3.86 -10.96
N SER A 229 -10.97 -4.60 -9.99
CA SER A 229 -11.76 -5.35 -9.02
C SER A 229 -12.59 -4.44 -8.12
N ILE A 230 -12.01 -3.36 -7.59
CA ILE A 230 -12.75 -2.37 -6.80
C ILE A 230 -13.84 -1.70 -7.66
N VAL A 231 -13.48 -1.20 -8.85
CA VAL A 231 -14.42 -0.56 -9.78
C VAL A 231 -15.64 -1.44 -10.09
N ALA A 232 -15.44 -2.76 -10.19
CA ALA A 232 -16.52 -3.71 -10.43
C ALA A 232 -17.34 -4.09 -9.19
N ARG A 233 -16.77 -3.96 -7.98
CA ARG A 233 -17.40 -4.42 -6.71
C ARG A 233 -18.35 -3.40 -6.09
N TYR A 234 -18.14 -2.10 -6.32
CA TYR A 234 -18.89 -1.04 -5.65
C TYR A 234 -19.64 -0.14 -6.64
N ASN A 235 -20.86 0.25 -6.25
CA ASN A 235 -21.78 0.99 -7.10
C ASN A 235 -21.27 2.41 -7.38
N ASN A 236 -20.79 3.10 -6.36
CA ASN A 236 -20.26 4.47 -6.47
C ASN A 236 -18.95 4.58 -7.27
N THR A 237 -18.26 3.46 -7.52
CA THR A 237 -17.04 3.41 -8.34
C THR A 237 -17.27 2.87 -9.75
N ALA A 238 -18.47 2.44 -10.10
CA ALA A 238 -18.76 1.79 -11.38
C ALA A 238 -18.45 2.68 -12.61
N GLY A 239 -18.54 4.00 -12.46
CA GLY A 239 -18.19 4.97 -13.50
C GLY A 239 -16.69 5.29 -13.62
N ALA A 240 -15.85 4.74 -12.75
CA ALA A 240 -14.41 5.00 -12.78
C ALA A 240 -13.77 4.34 -14.02
N PRO A 241 -12.79 5.01 -14.66
CA PRO A 241 -12.08 4.41 -15.78
C PRO A 241 -11.32 3.16 -15.30
N ARG A 242 -11.38 2.12 -16.12
CA ARG A 242 -10.62 0.88 -15.91
C ARG A 242 -9.18 1.09 -16.34
N LEU A 243 -8.25 0.47 -15.61
CA LEU A 243 -6.83 0.51 -15.93
C LEU A 243 -6.47 -0.68 -16.83
N SER A 244 -5.62 -0.44 -17.83
CA SER A 244 -5.14 -1.47 -18.75
C SER A 244 -3.82 -2.10 -18.30
N VAL A 245 -3.79 -3.42 -18.14
CA VAL A 245 -2.54 -4.17 -17.94
C VAL A 245 -1.61 -4.03 -19.16
N GLY A 246 -2.17 -3.95 -20.38
CA GLY A 246 -1.38 -3.76 -21.59
C GLY A 246 -0.58 -2.45 -21.56
N ILE A 247 -1.20 -1.37 -21.07
CA ILE A 247 -0.51 -0.08 -20.93
C ILE A 247 0.55 -0.15 -19.82
N ALA A 248 0.31 -0.89 -18.73
CA ALA A 248 1.34 -1.16 -17.72
C ALA A 248 2.58 -1.84 -18.33
N ILE A 249 2.37 -2.80 -19.23
CA ILE A 249 3.45 -3.49 -19.96
C ILE A 249 4.14 -2.53 -20.93
N CYS A 250 3.41 -1.62 -21.60
CA CYS A 250 4.01 -0.62 -22.47
C CYS A 250 5.01 0.30 -21.75
N VAL A 251 4.83 0.57 -20.45
CA VAL A 251 5.82 1.32 -19.64
C VAL A 251 7.19 0.62 -19.62
N ILE A 252 7.21 -0.71 -19.73
CA ILE A 252 8.44 -1.50 -19.72
C ILE A 252 9.01 -1.61 -21.13
N LEU A 253 8.17 -1.90 -22.13
CA LEU A 253 8.62 -2.16 -23.50
C LEU A 253 8.97 -0.88 -24.27
N ILE A 254 8.24 0.20 -24.03
CA ILE A 254 8.39 1.47 -24.75
C ILE A 254 8.34 2.61 -23.71
N PRO A 255 9.41 2.83 -22.93
CA PRO A 255 9.34 3.60 -21.68
C PRO A 255 8.75 5.00 -21.83
N LEU A 256 9.15 5.75 -22.87
CA LEU A 256 8.66 7.11 -23.07
C LEU A 256 7.16 7.16 -23.37
N ILE A 257 6.73 6.41 -24.41
CA ILE A 257 5.32 6.40 -24.83
C ILE A 257 4.46 5.72 -23.76
N GLY A 258 4.93 4.59 -23.23
CA GLY A 258 4.29 3.84 -22.17
C GLY A 258 4.05 4.68 -20.93
N GLN A 259 5.05 5.46 -20.46
CA GLN A 259 4.87 6.37 -19.32
C GLN A 259 3.80 7.44 -19.58
N ILE A 260 3.76 8.02 -20.78
CA ILE A 260 2.75 9.04 -21.13
C ILE A 260 1.35 8.43 -21.11
N LEU A 261 1.17 7.27 -21.75
CA LEU A 261 -0.11 6.57 -21.79
C LEU A 261 -0.57 6.14 -20.39
N TRP A 262 0.35 5.56 -19.62
CA TRP A 262 0.10 5.10 -18.26
C TRP A 262 -0.28 6.25 -17.32
N MET A 263 0.45 7.37 -17.40
CA MET A 263 0.14 8.54 -16.58
C MET A 263 -1.22 9.14 -16.94
N ASN A 264 -1.58 9.16 -18.22
CA ASN A 264 -2.89 9.63 -18.66
C ASN A 264 -4.03 8.77 -18.06
N GLU A 265 -3.89 7.44 -18.05
CA GLU A 265 -4.87 6.55 -17.44
C GLU A 265 -4.97 6.73 -15.92
N ILE A 266 -3.82 6.70 -15.21
CA ILE A 266 -3.79 6.88 -13.76
C ILE A 266 -4.34 8.25 -13.35
N ALA A 267 -3.98 9.32 -14.06
CA ALA A 267 -4.46 10.67 -13.75
C ALA A 267 -5.98 10.75 -13.90
N LYS A 268 -6.56 10.18 -14.97
CA LYS A 268 -8.02 10.12 -15.14
C LYS A 268 -8.69 9.33 -14.02
N ALA A 269 -8.14 8.17 -13.68
CA ALA A 269 -8.63 7.29 -12.62
C ALA A 269 -8.64 7.98 -11.24
N ILE A 270 -7.52 8.61 -10.86
CA ILE A 270 -7.39 9.32 -9.58
C ILE A 270 -8.26 10.57 -9.57
N ASN A 271 -8.31 11.33 -10.67
CA ASN A 271 -9.14 12.53 -10.75
C ASN A 271 -10.63 12.22 -10.65
N PHE A 272 -11.07 11.09 -11.23
CA PHE A 272 -12.44 10.60 -11.08
C PHE A 272 -12.74 10.33 -9.60
N MET A 273 -11.93 9.51 -8.93
CA MET A 273 -12.12 9.16 -7.52
C MET A 273 -12.05 10.39 -6.59
N ALA A 274 -11.13 11.32 -6.85
CA ALA A 274 -11.04 12.57 -6.11
C ALA A 274 -12.29 13.46 -6.32
N SER A 275 -12.90 13.41 -7.51
CA SER A 275 -14.10 14.19 -7.84
C SER A 275 -15.39 13.57 -7.34
N SER A 276 -15.51 12.24 -7.32
CA SER A 276 -16.70 11.53 -6.85
C SER A 276 -16.90 11.66 -5.34
N ARG A 277 -15.85 12.01 -4.59
CA ARG A 277 -15.93 12.50 -3.20
C ARG A 277 -16.67 13.84 -3.08
N LEU A 278 -16.45 14.74 -4.03
CA LEU A 278 -16.94 16.13 -3.96
C LEU A 278 -18.39 16.26 -4.42
N MET A 279 -18.95 15.22 -5.06
CA MET A 279 -20.34 15.20 -5.48
C MET A 279 -21.27 14.95 -4.27
N PRO A 280 -22.37 15.71 -4.12
CA PRO A 280 -23.41 15.38 -3.16
C PRO A 280 -23.93 13.96 -3.40
N LYS A 281 -24.25 13.21 -2.32
CA LYS A 281 -24.75 11.82 -2.40
C LYS A 281 -25.93 11.61 -3.38
N THR A 282 -26.65 12.67 -3.73
CA THR A 282 -27.78 12.66 -4.67
C THR A 282 -27.39 12.65 -6.16
N GLN A 283 -26.11 12.86 -6.50
CA GLN A 283 -25.62 12.91 -7.89
C GLN A 283 -24.60 11.81 -8.23
N GLN A 284 -24.29 10.90 -7.30
CA GLN A 284 -23.52 9.71 -7.64
C GLN A 284 -24.34 8.86 -8.62
N PRO A 285 -23.74 8.35 -9.71
CA PRO A 285 -24.46 7.56 -10.69
C PRO A 285 -24.95 6.28 -10.03
N THR A 286 -26.21 6.30 -9.58
CA THR A 286 -26.91 5.10 -9.12
C THR A 286 -27.04 4.18 -10.31
N GLY A 287 -26.31 3.07 -10.29
CA GLY A 287 -26.57 1.92 -11.15
C GLY A 287 -27.92 1.29 -10.81
N GLN A 288 -29.01 2.01 -11.08
CA GLN A 288 -30.37 1.49 -11.03
C GLN A 288 -31.01 1.65 -12.40
N GLY A 289 -30.75 0.65 -13.23
CA GLY A 289 -31.49 0.35 -14.45
C GLY A 289 -31.74 -1.15 -14.55
N GLY A 290 -32.03 -1.80 -13.42
CA GLY A 290 -32.53 -3.17 -13.42
C GLY A 290 -33.96 -3.15 -13.94
N ILE A 291 -34.15 -3.63 -15.17
CA ILE A 291 -35.47 -3.81 -15.80
C ILE A 291 -36.27 -4.78 -14.92
N VAL A 292 -37.29 -4.26 -14.22
CA VAL A 292 -38.31 -5.09 -13.59
C VAL A 292 -39.29 -5.47 -14.69
N LEU A 293 -39.13 -6.67 -15.26
CA LEU A 293 -40.20 -7.31 -16.02
C LEU A 293 -41.29 -7.72 -15.01
N ARG A 294 -42.40 -6.99 -15.01
CA ARG A 294 -43.69 -7.48 -14.54
C ARG A 294 -44.44 -8.10 -15.71
#